data_AF-A0A815L408-F1
#
_entry.id   AF-A0A815L408-F1
#
_cell.length_a   1.000
_cell.length_b   1.000
_cell.length_c   1.000
_cell.angle_alpha   90.00
_cell.angle_beta   90.00
_cell.angle_gamma   90.00
#
_symmetry.space_group_name_H-M   'P 1'
#
loop_
_entity.id
_entity.type
_entity.pdbx_description
1 polymer ?
#
loop_
_entity_poly.entity_id
_entity_poly.type
_entity_poly.pdbx_seq_one_letter_code
_entity_poly.pdbx_strand_id
1 'polypeptide(L)'
;MFKMMVGLPARGKTYMARKLARYLHWIGIKTKVFNVGDYRRDAVKFYAGKEFFDPDNAEAVAIRNQCAQNALEDMCNFLQNEGEVAIFDATNTTRERRRTIYNCCTETYCFRVFFVESICDSQEVIEANIREVKLKSPDYKDIPQAEAVEDFLSRIELYEKQYEPIDDKIEEKHYSFIKIYNCGERFLVHKIGGNIQSRVVYFLMNIHVLPRTIYLTMHGESEMNVQQRIGRNSPLSPTGKAYTDALAQYIANENIKDLIVWTSQMQQAIDTGAKINAPQEQWKALNGIHAGIFEGLTYQEVAERYPEDFAARNRSKYYYQYPGGEASCHFVLFHRHA
;
A
#
# COMPACT_ATOMS: atom_id res chain seq x y z
N MET A 1 -13.55 -4.08 -10.58
CA MET A 1 -12.31 -4.07 -11.41
C MET A 1 -11.37 -5.13 -10.88
N PHE A 2 -10.91 -6.01 -11.75
CA PHE A 2 -9.97 -7.09 -11.44
C PHE A 2 -8.54 -6.62 -11.70
N LYS A 3 -7.62 -6.92 -10.77
CA LYS A 3 -6.19 -6.72 -10.96
C LYS A 3 -5.44 -8.03 -10.83
N MET A 4 -4.59 -8.34 -11.80
CA MET A 4 -3.74 -9.53 -11.76
C MET A 4 -2.30 -9.15 -11.42
N MET A 5 -1.72 -9.78 -10.41
CA MET A 5 -0.27 -9.76 -10.25
C MET A 5 0.36 -10.80 -11.19
N VAL A 6 1.43 -10.43 -11.88
CA VAL A 6 2.20 -11.33 -12.76
C VAL A 6 3.68 -11.23 -12.41
N GLY A 7 4.39 -12.35 -12.47
CA GLY A 7 5.85 -12.39 -12.35
C GLY A 7 6.35 -13.51 -11.45
N LEU A 8 7.67 -13.73 -11.49
CA LEU A 8 8.36 -14.79 -10.76
C LEU A 8 8.27 -14.61 -9.22
N PRO A 9 8.48 -15.68 -8.42
CA PRO A 9 8.60 -15.58 -6.97
C PRO A 9 9.69 -14.57 -6.52
N ALA A 10 9.56 -14.03 -5.31
CA ALA A 10 10.44 -12.99 -4.75
C ALA A 10 10.57 -11.67 -5.55
N ARG A 11 9.67 -11.41 -6.51
CA ARG A 11 9.62 -10.14 -7.27
C ARG A 11 8.66 -9.09 -6.66
N GLY A 12 8.55 -9.00 -5.33
CA GLY A 12 7.74 -7.95 -4.68
C GLY A 12 6.21 -7.95 -4.90
N LYS A 13 5.63 -8.92 -5.63
CA LYS A 13 4.18 -8.96 -5.96
C LYS A 13 3.26 -8.80 -4.75
N THR A 14 3.43 -9.63 -3.72
CA THR A 14 2.61 -9.57 -2.49
C THR A 14 2.75 -8.24 -1.75
N TYR A 15 3.96 -7.65 -1.76
CA TYR A 15 4.19 -6.34 -1.16
C TYR A 15 3.42 -5.25 -1.93
N MET A 16 3.54 -5.24 -3.26
CA MET A 16 2.80 -4.31 -4.12
C MET A 16 1.30 -4.48 -4.00
N ALA A 17 0.80 -5.73 -4.02
CA ALA A 17 -0.61 -6.06 -3.87
C ALA A 17 -1.19 -5.51 -2.55
N ARG A 18 -0.49 -5.75 -1.43
CA ARG A 18 -0.92 -5.28 -0.10
C ARG A 18 -0.84 -3.76 0.04
N LYS A 19 0.23 -3.12 -0.46
CA LYS A 19 0.35 -1.66 -0.44
C LYS A 19 -0.71 -0.99 -1.32
N LEU A 20 -0.95 -1.54 -2.51
CA LEU A 20 -1.98 -1.07 -3.42
C LEU A 20 -3.38 -1.22 -2.83
N ALA A 21 -3.68 -2.36 -2.19
CA ALA A 21 -4.94 -2.56 -1.50
C ALA A 21 -5.14 -1.55 -0.37
N ARG A 22 -4.10 -1.31 0.44
CA ARG A 22 -4.14 -0.32 1.53
C ARG A 22 -4.38 1.09 1.00
N TYR A 23 -3.68 1.48 -0.07
CA TYR A 23 -3.87 2.78 -0.71
C TYR A 23 -5.30 2.95 -1.25
N LEU A 24 -5.81 1.96 -1.99
CA LEU A 24 -7.16 2.02 -2.53
C LEU A 24 -8.22 2.07 -1.42
N HIS A 25 -8.05 1.26 -0.37
CA HIS A 25 -8.93 1.30 0.80
C HIS A 25 -8.87 2.66 1.49
N TRP A 26 -7.67 3.24 1.64
CA TRP A 26 -7.48 4.56 2.23
C TRP A 26 -8.24 5.64 1.45
N ILE A 27 -8.16 5.65 0.11
CA ILE A 27 -8.95 6.62 -0.70
C ILE A 27 -10.45 6.26 -0.84
N GLY A 28 -10.93 5.26 -0.08
CA GLY A 28 -12.35 4.89 -0.01
C GLY A 28 -12.85 4.00 -1.14
N ILE A 29 -11.98 3.17 -1.74
CA ILE A 29 -12.34 2.15 -2.74
C ILE A 29 -12.31 0.78 -2.07
N LYS A 30 -13.45 0.07 -2.06
CA LYS A 30 -13.58 -1.25 -1.43
C LYS A 30 -12.71 -2.28 -2.15
N THR A 31 -11.58 -2.63 -1.52
CA THR A 31 -10.52 -3.43 -2.14
C THR A 31 -10.14 -4.63 -1.28
N LYS A 32 -9.95 -5.80 -1.91
CA LYS A 32 -9.49 -7.03 -1.24
C LYS A 32 -8.40 -7.74 -2.05
N VAL A 33 -7.42 -8.34 -1.35
CA VAL A 33 -6.36 -9.16 -1.94
C VAL A 33 -6.71 -10.63 -1.76
N PHE A 34 -6.54 -11.41 -2.84
CA PHE A 34 -6.74 -12.85 -2.87
C PHE A 34 -5.39 -13.49 -3.22
N ASN A 35 -4.68 -13.97 -2.18
CA ASN A 35 -3.35 -14.56 -2.34
C ASN A 35 -3.49 -16.07 -2.50
N VAL A 36 -3.22 -16.59 -3.70
CA VAL A 36 -3.36 -18.02 -4.00
C VAL A 36 -2.43 -18.89 -3.14
N GLY A 37 -1.35 -18.32 -2.63
CA GLY A 37 -0.48 -18.99 -1.66
C GLY A 37 -1.17 -19.29 -0.32
N ASP A 38 -2.11 -18.46 0.13
CA ASP A 38 -2.92 -18.71 1.34
C ASP A 38 -3.85 -19.92 1.10
N TYR A 39 -4.60 -19.91 0.01
CA TYR A 39 -5.47 -21.04 -0.40
C TYR A 39 -4.69 -22.36 -0.49
N ARG A 40 -3.46 -22.31 -1.03
CA ARG A 40 -2.59 -23.50 -1.10
C ARG A 40 -2.15 -24.00 0.27
N ARG A 41 -1.86 -23.11 1.23
CA ARG A 41 -1.48 -23.51 2.60
C ARG A 41 -2.66 -24.11 3.37
N ASP A 42 -3.87 -23.64 3.10
CA ASP A 42 -5.07 -24.21 3.69
C ASP A 42 -5.38 -25.60 3.12
N ALA A 43 -5.16 -25.79 1.81
CA ALA A 43 -5.34 -27.08 1.14
C ALA A 43 -4.24 -28.11 1.48
N VAL A 44 -2.99 -27.65 1.66
CA VAL A 44 -1.83 -28.51 1.90
C VAL A 44 -1.16 -28.08 3.20
N LYS A 45 -1.47 -28.79 4.29
CA LYS A 45 -1.02 -28.46 5.65
C LYS A 45 0.50 -28.54 5.86
N PHE A 46 1.21 -29.31 5.04
CA PHE A 46 2.66 -29.47 5.10
C PHE A 46 3.33 -29.02 3.81
N TYR A 47 4.37 -28.20 3.92
CA TYR A 47 5.17 -27.78 2.78
C TYR A 47 6.04 -28.95 2.31
N ALA A 48 5.76 -29.45 1.11
CA ALA A 48 6.46 -30.61 0.54
C ALA A 48 7.75 -30.25 -0.22
N GLY A 49 8.35 -29.08 0.02
CA GLY A 49 9.56 -28.64 -0.69
C GLY A 49 9.31 -28.12 -2.11
N LYS A 50 10.41 -27.87 -2.84
CA LYS A 50 10.42 -27.42 -4.24
C LYS A 50 9.69 -28.37 -5.20
N GLU A 51 9.61 -29.67 -4.89
CA GLU A 51 8.99 -30.71 -5.71
C GLU A 51 7.49 -30.44 -5.96
N PHE A 52 6.84 -29.73 -5.04
CA PHE A 52 5.45 -29.29 -5.20
C PHE A 52 5.28 -28.22 -6.31
N PHE A 53 6.34 -27.49 -6.65
CA PHE A 53 6.30 -26.47 -7.69
C PHE A 53 6.79 -26.96 -9.05
N ASP A 54 7.28 -28.19 -9.12
CA ASP A 54 7.71 -28.83 -10.35
C ASP A 54 6.57 -28.85 -11.38
N PRO A 55 6.80 -28.38 -12.61
CA PRO A 55 5.80 -28.44 -13.67
C PRO A 55 5.41 -29.86 -14.09
N ASP A 56 6.31 -30.84 -13.92
CA ASP A 56 6.08 -32.23 -14.33
C ASP A 56 5.30 -33.03 -13.26
N ASN A 57 5.09 -32.43 -12.08
CA ASN A 57 4.27 -33.00 -11.02
C ASN A 57 2.78 -32.73 -11.24
N ALA A 58 2.12 -33.63 -11.99
CA ALA A 58 0.72 -33.50 -12.37
C ALA A 58 -0.24 -33.34 -11.17
N GLU A 59 0.01 -34.03 -10.06
CA GLU A 59 -0.81 -33.93 -8.84
C GLU A 59 -0.69 -32.53 -8.21
N ALA A 60 0.54 -32.05 -8.03
CA ALA A 60 0.77 -30.72 -7.46
C ALA A 60 0.27 -29.60 -8.39
N VAL A 61 0.37 -29.76 -9.71
CA VAL A 61 -0.25 -28.86 -10.69
C VAL A 61 -1.77 -28.84 -10.51
N ALA A 62 -2.44 -29.99 -10.38
CA ALA A 62 -3.88 -30.07 -10.18
C ALA A 62 -4.31 -29.35 -8.88
N ILE A 63 -3.60 -29.57 -7.78
CA ILE A 63 -3.86 -28.88 -6.50
C ILE A 63 -3.69 -27.36 -6.65
N ARG A 64 -2.60 -26.89 -7.28
CA ARG A 64 -2.36 -25.46 -7.53
C ARG A 64 -3.44 -24.84 -8.42
N ASN A 65 -3.93 -25.58 -9.41
CA ASN A 65 -5.03 -25.16 -10.28
C ASN A 65 -6.32 -25.00 -9.49
N GLN A 66 -6.66 -25.97 -8.65
CA GLN A 66 -7.85 -25.91 -7.80
C GLN A 66 -7.78 -24.72 -6.81
N CYS A 67 -6.62 -24.50 -6.19
CA CYS A 67 -6.43 -23.36 -5.27
C CYS A 67 -6.64 -22.02 -5.98
N ALA A 68 -6.13 -21.89 -7.21
CA ALA A 68 -6.32 -20.68 -8.01
C ALA A 68 -7.78 -20.50 -8.45
N GLN A 69 -8.48 -21.59 -8.76
CA GLN A 69 -9.91 -21.56 -9.10
C GLN A 69 -10.75 -21.12 -7.90
N ASN A 70 -10.54 -21.70 -6.71
CA ASN A 70 -11.25 -21.32 -5.50
C ASN A 70 -11.03 -19.82 -5.18
N ALA A 71 -9.79 -19.34 -5.32
CA ALA A 71 -9.47 -17.94 -5.13
C ALA A 71 -10.14 -17.02 -6.18
N LEU A 72 -10.27 -17.48 -7.42
CA LEU A 72 -10.97 -16.76 -8.49
C LEU A 72 -12.47 -16.67 -8.22
N GLU A 73 -13.10 -17.76 -7.78
CA GLU A 73 -14.52 -17.81 -7.42
C GLU A 73 -14.85 -16.86 -6.27
N ASP A 74 -14.10 -16.93 -5.16
CA ASP A 74 -14.27 -16.02 -4.02
C ASP A 74 -14.12 -14.55 -4.40
N MET A 75 -13.20 -14.28 -5.32
CA MET A 75 -12.90 -12.94 -5.77
C MET A 75 -13.98 -12.41 -6.74
N CYS A 76 -14.52 -13.25 -7.62
CA CYS A 76 -15.69 -12.92 -8.42
C CYS A 76 -16.91 -12.64 -7.53
N ASN A 77 -17.16 -13.49 -6.53
CA ASN A 77 -18.22 -13.29 -5.54
C ASN A 77 -18.06 -11.95 -4.81
N PHE A 78 -16.85 -11.60 -4.37
CA PHE A 78 -16.59 -10.30 -3.75
C PHE A 78 -16.92 -9.14 -4.69
N LEU A 79 -16.49 -9.19 -5.96
CA LEU A 79 -16.72 -8.12 -6.95
C LEU A 79 -18.19 -7.97 -7.38
N GLN A 80 -18.97 -9.06 -7.37
CA GLN A 80 -20.39 -8.99 -7.72
C GLN A 80 -21.25 -8.39 -6.61
N ASN A 81 -20.81 -8.51 -5.35
CA ASN A 81 -21.61 -8.12 -4.19
C ASN A 81 -21.18 -6.77 -3.61
N GLU A 82 -20.00 -6.73 -2.99
CA GLU A 82 -19.60 -5.58 -2.15
C GLU A 82 -18.32 -4.88 -2.62
N GLY A 83 -17.53 -5.51 -3.48
CA GLY A 83 -16.18 -5.09 -3.84
C GLY A 83 -16.11 -4.23 -5.10
N GLU A 84 -15.24 -3.22 -5.08
CA GLU A 84 -14.97 -2.39 -6.26
C GLU A 84 -13.68 -2.83 -6.97
N VAL A 85 -12.66 -3.24 -6.22
CA VAL A 85 -11.38 -3.70 -6.75
C VAL A 85 -10.95 -5.00 -6.08
N ALA A 86 -10.59 -6.01 -6.85
CA ALA A 86 -9.98 -7.22 -6.33
C ALA A 86 -8.59 -7.42 -6.91
N ILE A 87 -7.64 -7.85 -6.08
CA ILE A 87 -6.24 -8.08 -6.46
C ILE A 87 -5.95 -9.58 -6.33
N PHE A 88 -5.75 -10.23 -7.46
CA PHE A 88 -5.38 -11.64 -7.55
C PHE A 88 -3.85 -11.78 -7.49
N ASP A 89 -3.33 -12.13 -6.30
CA ASP A 89 -1.90 -12.27 -6.02
C ASP A 89 -1.44 -13.73 -6.21
N ALA A 90 -0.92 -14.01 -7.40
CA ALA A 90 -0.30 -15.26 -7.78
C ALA A 90 0.86 -15.00 -8.77
N THR A 91 1.55 -16.05 -9.23
CA THR A 91 2.63 -15.91 -10.21
C THR A 91 2.10 -15.59 -11.62
N ASN A 92 1.05 -16.27 -12.07
CA ASN A 92 0.40 -16.07 -13.37
C ASN A 92 1.39 -15.98 -14.55
N THR A 93 2.44 -16.80 -14.49
CA THR A 93 3.63 -16.72 -15.35
C THR A 93 3.41 -17.27 -16.76
N THR A 94 2.37 -18.07 -17.00
CA THR A 94 2.06 -18.63 -18.34
C THR A 94 0.94 -17.85 -19.03
N ARG A 95 0.99 -17.77 -20.36
CA ARG A 95 -0.03 -17.13 -21.21
C ARG A 95 -1.38 -17.81 -21.07
N GLU A 96 -1.40 -19.15 -21.04
CA GLU A 96 -2.62 -19.93 -20.88
C GLU A 96 -3.37 -19.56 -19.59
N ARG A 97 -2.66 -19.46 -18.46
CA ARG A 97 -3.27 -19.07 -17.18
C ARG A 97 -3.89 -17.68 -17.27
N ARG A 98 -3.16 -16.71 -17.83
CA ARG A 98 -3.64 -15.33 -17.97
C ARG A 98 -4.86 -15.25 -18.88
N ARG A 99 -4.85 -15.99 -20.00
CA ARG A 99 -5.98 -16.10 -20.93
C ARG A 99 -7.23 -16.67 -20.25
N THR A 100 -7.10 -17.78 -19.53
CA THR A 100 -8.23 -18.40 -18.82
C THR A 100 -8.86 -17.45 -17.80
N ILE A 101 -8.05 -16.79 -16.98
CA ILE A 101 -8.57 -15.85 -15.99
C ILE A 101 -9.14 -14.59 -16.66
N TYR A 102 -8.49 -14.07 -17.71
CA TYR A 102 -8.97 -12.91 -18.46
C TYR A 102 -10.35 -13.19 -19.05
N ASN A 103 -10.51 -14.29 -19.80
CA ASN A 103 -11.78 -14.66 -20.44
C ASN A 103 -12.88 -14.86 -19.39
N CYS A 104 -12.59 -15.57 -18.29
CA CYS A 104 -13.55 -15.71 -17.19
C CYS A 104 -14.00 -14.33 -16.67
N CYS A 105 -13.06 -13.42 -16.38
CA CYS A 105 -13.40 -12.10 -15.85
C CYS A 105 -14.17 -11.23 -16.85
N THR A 106 -13.77 -11.22 -18.12
CA THR A 106 -14.34 -10.31 -19.13
C THR A 106 -15.60 -10.85 -19.79
N GLU A 107 -15.65 -12.14 -20.12
CA GLU A 107 -16.75 -12.74 -20.88
C GLU A 107 -17.87 -13.21 -19.95
N THR A 108 -17.54 -13.80 -18.80
CA THR A 108 -18.55 -14.31 -17.85
C THR A 108 -19.11 -13.21 -16.96
N TYR A 109 -18.23 -12.34 -16.43
CA TYR A 109 -18.59 -11.37 -15.39
C TYR A 109 -18.56 -9.90 -15.85
N CYS A 110 -18.13 -9.63 -17.09
CA CYS A 110 -18.00 -8.26 -17.62
C CYS A 110 -17.10 -7.34 -16.77
N PHE A 111 -16.11 -7.90 -16.07
CA PHE A 111 -15.16 -7.13 -15.27
C PHE A 111 -14.06 -6.54 -16.15
N ARG A 112 -13.61 -5.33 -15.78
CA ARG A 112 -12.36 -4.76 -16.33
C ARG A 112 -11.15 -5.41 -15.68
N VAL A 113 -10.20 -5.88 -16.49
CA VAL A 113 -8.94 -6.53 -16.05
C VAL A 113 -7.76 -5.58 -16.23
N PHE A 114 -6.86 -5.51 -15.24
CA PHE A 114 -5.61 -4.75 -15.29
C PHE A 114 -4.44 -5.59 -14.74
N PHE A 115 -3.40 -5.83 -15.53
CA PHE A 115 -2.24 -6.62 -15.10
C PHE A 115 -1.13 -5.75 -14.52
N VAL A 116 -0.48 -6.23 -13.46
CA VAL A 116 0.70 -5.64 -12.83
C VAL A 116 1.80 -6.68 -12.85
N GLU A 117 2.71 -6.57 -13.82
CA GLU A 117 3.84 -7.47 -13.99
C GLU A 117 5.09 -6.91 -13.31
N SER A 118 5.70 -7.69 -12.42
CA SER A 118 6.97 -7.33 -11.78
C SER A 118 8.11 -8.16 -12.36
N ILE A 119 9.05 -7.46 -13.01
CA ILE A 119 10.24 -8.03 -13.64
C ILE A 119 11.44 -7.48 -12.87
N CYS A 120 12.31 -8.35 -12.36
CA CYS A 120 13.54 -7.92 -11.71
C CYS A 120 14.61 -8.99 -11.94
N ASP A 121 15.75 -8.54 -12.43
CA ASP A 121 16.89 -9.41 -12.75
C ASP A 121 18.06 -9.13 -11.79
N SER A 122 17.89 -8.19 -10.85
CA SER A 122 18.89 -7.86 -9.83
C SER A 122 18.94 -8.93 -8.74
N GLN A 123 20.04 -9.70 -8.72
CA GLN A 123 20.28 -10.74 -7.74
C GLN A 123 20.24 -10.22 -6.29
N GLU A 124 20.80 -9.05 -6.04
CA GLU A 124 20.80 -8.41 -4.71
C GLU A 124 19.39 -8.17 -4.19
N VAL A 125 18.50 -7.66 -5.05
CA VAL A 125 17.10 -7.40 -4.70
C VAL A 125 16.34 -8.70 -4.45
N ILE A 126 16.62 -9.74 -5.25
CA ILE A 126 15.99 -11.05 -5.12
C ILE A 126 16.38 -11.68 -3.78
N GLU A 127 17.67 -11.70 -3.46
CA GLU A 127 18.18 -12.24 -2.20
C GLU A 127 17.63 -11.48 -0.99
N ALA A 128 17.61 -10.14 -1.04
CA ALA A 128 17.01 -9.31 0.00
C ALA A 128 15.53 -9.66 0.21
N ASN A 129 14.75 -9.77 -0.88
CA ASN A 129 13.33 -10.13 -0.81
C ASN A 129 13.11 -11.55 -0.24
N ILE A 130 13.98 -12.50 -0.55
CA ILE A 130 13.93 -13.85 0.01
C ILE A 130 14.15 -13.78 1.52
N ARG A 131 15.24 -13.15 1.95
CA ARG A 131 15.64 -13.07 3.37
C ARG A 131 14.63 -12.31 4.23
N GLU A 132 14.16 -11.16 3.77
CA GLU A 132 13.31 -10.27 4.58
C GLU A 132 11.87 -10.77 4.69
N VAL A 133 11.33 -11.39 3.63
CA VAL A 133 9.90 -11.70 3.51
C VAL A 133 9.63 -13.20 3.41
N LYS A 134 10.41 -13.95 2.64
CA LYS A 134 10.08 -15.35 2.32
C LYS A 134 10.54 -16.32 3.38
N LEU A 135 11.67 -16.08 4.03
CA LEU A 135 12.10 -16.89 5.19
C LEU A 135 11.17 -16.75 6.39
N LYS A 136 10.41 -15.64 6.48
CA LYS A 136 9.38 -15.43 7.51
C LYS A 136 8.01 -16.02 7.12
N SER A 137 7.91 -16.66 5.95
CA SER A 137 6.69 -17.33 5.49
C SER A 137 6.39 -18.54 6.36
N PRO A 138 5.11 -18.88 6.60
CA PRO A 138 4.73 -20.14 7.25
C PRO A 138 5.31 -21.38 6.55
N ASP A 139 5.62 -21.28 5.26
CA ASP A 139 6.22 -22.36 4.47
C ASP A 139 7.60 -22.80 4.99
N TYR A 140 8.34 -21.92 5.69
CA TYR A 140 9.73 -22.16 6.12
C TYR A 140 9.93 -22.05 7.64
N LYS A 141 8.84 -22.09 8.43
CA LYS A 141 8.88 -21.81 9.87
C LYS A 141 9.88 -22.68 10.64
N ASP A 142 9.98 -23.95 10.26
CA ASP A 142 10.81 -24.95 10.95
C ASP A 142 12.02 -25.40 10.10
N ILE A 143 12.36 -24.64 9.05
CA ILE A 143 13.46 -24.94 8.13
C ILE A 143 14.64 -23.99 8.41
N PRO A 144 15.89 -24.49 8.50
CA PRO A 144 17.07 -23.63 8.63
C PRO A 144 17.17 -22.60 7.52
N GLN A 145 17.64 -21.38 7.83
CA GLN A 145 17.66 -20.29 6.84
C GLN A 145 18.45 -20.64 5.57
N ALA A 146 19.58 -21.33 5.69
CA ALA A 146 20.39 -21.72 4.54
C ALA A 146 19.63 -22.64 3.58
N GLU A 147 18.99 -23.69 4.12
CA GLU A 147 18.19 -24.65 3.36
C GLU A 147 16.93 -23.98 2.75
N ALA A 148 16.29 -23.08 3.50
CA ALA A 148 15.13 -22.33 3.01
C ALA A 148 15.50 -21.38 1.85
N VAL A 149 16.69 -20.78 1.85
CA VAL A 149 17.17 -19.98 0.72
C VAL A 149 17.40 -20.86 -0.51
N GLU A 150 18.07 -22.01 -0.34
CA GLU A 150 18.36 -22.95 -1.44
C GLU A 150 17.07 -23.53 -2.06
N ASP A 151 16.11 -23.96 -1.24
CA ASP A 151 14.79 -24.42 -1.70
C ASP A 151 14.06 -23.32 -2.47
N PHE A 152 14.08 -22.08 -1.97
CA PHE A 152 13.40 -20.97 -2.61
C PHE A 152 14.05 -20.57 -3.94
N LEU A 153 15.38 -20.59 -4.04
CA LEU A 153 16.10 -20.36 -5.30
C LEU A 153 15.76 -21.45 -6.32
N SER A 154 15.81 -22.72 -5.92
CA SER A 154 15.42 -23.84 -6.78
C SER A 154 13.96 -23.68 -7.28
N ARG A 155 13.07 -23.23 -6.40
CA ARG A 155 11.68 -22.93 -6.77
C ARG A 155 11.58 -21.82 -7.81
N ILE A 156 12.42 -20.79 -7.76
CA ILE A 156 12.43 -19.72 -8.78
C ILE A 156 12.82 -20.32 -10.14
N GLU A 157 13.86 -21.15 -10.19
CA GLU A 157 14.32 -21.80 -11.42
C GLU A 157 13.21 -22.64 -12.08
N LEU A 158 12.40 -23.36 -11.29
CA LEU A 158 11.25 -24.11 -11.82
C LEU A 158 10.21 -23.20 -12.50
N TYR A 159 9.95 -22.02 -11.94
CA TYR A 159 9.05 -21.04 -12.56
C TYR A 159 9.66 -20.36 -13.79
N GLU A 160 10.98 -20.15 -13.80
CA GLU A 160 11.69 -19.55 -14.95
C GLU A 160 11.58 -20.40 -16.20
N LYS A 161 11.61 -21.74 -16.08
CA LYS A 161 11.42 -22.67 -17.21
C LYS A 161 10.11 -22.47 -17.98
N GLN A 162 9.08 -21.94 -17.31
CA GLN A 162 7.74 -21.74 -17.88
C GLN A 162 7.34 -20.27 -17.98
N TYR A 163 8.24 -19.35 -17.64
CA TYR A 163 7.85 -17.94 -17.55
C TYR A 163 7.74 -17.32 -18.95
N GLU A 164 6.52 -16.90 -19.27
CA GLU A 164 6.19 -16.17 -20.48
C GLU A 164 5.78 -14.74 -20.08
N PRO A 165 6.69 -13.74 -20.20
CA PRO A 165 6.34 -12.35 -19.94
C PRO A 165 5.13 -11.89 -20.76
N ILE A 166 4.40 -10.89 -20.27
CA ILE A 166 3.23 -10.37 -21.01
C ILE A 166 3.67 -9.91 -22.41
N ASP A 167 3.01 -10.39 -23.47
CA ASP A 167 3.33 -9.99 -24.85
C ASP A 167 2.53 -8.76 -25.28
N ASP A 168 3.21 -7.61 -25.34
CA ASP A 168 2.60 -6.34 -25.71
C ASP A 168 2.37 -6.15 -27.22
N LYS A 169 2.78 -7.12 -28.06
CA LYS A 169 2.80 -6.97 -29.52
C LYS A 169 1.82 -7.88 -30.25
N ILE A 170 1.72 -9.16 -29.88
CA ILE A 170 1.00 -10.15 -30.69
C ILE A 170 -0.23 -10.68 -29.95
N GLU A 171 -0.04 -11.58 -28.98
CA GLU A 171 -1.13 -12.33 -28.35
C GLU A 171 -1.89 -11.48 -27.30
N GLU A 172 -1.16 -10.75 -26.48
CA GLU A 172 -1.69 -10.05 -25.31
C GLU A 172 -1.79 -8.52 -25.52
N LYS A 173 -1.65 -8.07 -26.78
CA LYS A 173 -1.73 -6.66 -27.21
C LYS A 173 -3.02 -5.93 -26.81
N HIS A 174 -4.06 -6.68 -26.44
CA HIS A 174 -5.37 -6.16 -26.05
C HIS A 174 -5.51 -5.94 -24.55
N TYR A 175 -4.58 -6.45 -23.74
CA TYR A 175 -4.60 -6.29 -22.28
C TYR A 175 -4.26 -4.86 -21.85
N SER A 176 -4.84 -4.44 -20.73
CA SER A 176 -4.40 -3.25 -19.99
C SER A 176 -3.39 -3.67 -18.93
N PHE A 177 -2.18 -3.12 -18.94
CA PHE A 177 -1.15 -3.54 -17.99
C PHE A 177 -0.11 -2.46 -17.66
N ILE A 178 0.63 -2.71 -16.59
CA ILE A 178 1.90 -2.07 -16.26
C ILE A 178 2.96 -3.15 -16.02
N LYS A 179 4.12 -3.03 -16.67
CA LYS A 179 5.33 -3.77 -16.33
C LYS A 179 6.26 -2.88 -15.52
N ILE A 180 6.72 -3.38 -14.38
CA ILE A 180 7.63 -2.70 -13.47
C ILE A 180 8.96 -3.45 -13.51
N TYR A 181 10.00 -2.79 -14.00
CA TYR A 181 11.33 -3.36 -14.12
C TYR A 181 12.21 -2.92 -12.95
N ASN A 182 12.97 -3.87 -12.40
CA ASN A 182 13.95 -3.67 -11.33
C ASN A 182 13.44 -2.73 -10.24
N CYS A 183 12.29 -3.09 -9.67
CA CYS A 183 11.77 -2.40 -8.49
C CYS A 183 11.50 -0.90 -8.67
N GLY A 184 11.23 -0.47 -9.91
CA GLY A 184 10.78 0.88 -10.24
C GLY A 184 11.77 1.68 -11.09
N GLU A 185 12.86 1.09 -11.56
CA GLU A 185 13.82 1.75 -12.47
C GLU A 185 13.18 2.12 -13.82
N ARG A 186 12.29 1.26 -14.33
CA ARG A 186 11.60 1.48 -15.60
C ARG A 186 10.19 0.94 -15.56
N PHE A 187 9.29 1.62 -16.27
CA PHE A 187 7.89 1.21 -16.42
C PHE A 187 7.52 1.09 -17.89
N LEU A 188 6.70 0.10 -18.22
CA LEU A 188 5.98 0.02 -19.50
C LEU A 188 4.49 -0.01 -19.19
N VAL A 189 3.74 0.97 -19.68
CA VAL A 189 2.31 1.11 -19.42
C VAL A 189 1.56 0.97 -20.74
N HIS A 190 0.50 0.14 -20.76
CA HIS A 190 -0.25 -0.16 -21.99
C HIS A 190 -1.76 -0.12 -21.76
N LYS A 191 -2.48 0.55 -22.67
CA LYS A 191 -3.95 0.60 -22.76
C LYS A 191 -4.66 0.89 -21.44
N ILE A 192 -4.33 2.00 -20.79
CA ILE A 192 -5.00 2.44 -19.56
C ILE A 192 -6.41 2.95 -19.83
N GLY A 193 -7.38 2.37 -19.14
CA GLY A 193 -8.80 2.67 -19.21
C GLY A 193 -9.36 3.18 -17.88
N GLY A 194 -9.75 4.46 -17.86
CA GLY A 194 -10.46 5.08 -16.75
C GLY A 194 -9.59 5.53 -15.57
N ASN A 195 -10.22 6.25 -14.64
CA ASN A 195 -9.53 6.95 -13.55
C ASN A 195 -8.82 6.00 -12.57
N ILE A 196 -9.46 4.88 -12.21
CA ILE A 196 -8.87 3.93 -11.25
C ILE A 196 -7.56 3.35 -11.78
N GLN A 197 -7.49 2.93 -13.06
CA GLN A 197 -6.24 2.38 -13.60
C GLN A 197 -5.14 3.44 -13.66
N SER A 198 -5.46 4.69 -14.01
CA SER A 198 -4.50 5.81 -13.98
C SER A 198 -3.92 6.05 -12.58
N ARG A 199 -4.77 6.09 -11.54
CA ARG A 199 -4.32 6.22 -10.14
C ARG A 199 -3.44 5.07 -9.69
N VAL A 200 -3.69 3.87 -10.22
CA VAL A 200 -2.92 2.67 -9.89
C VAL A 200 -1.55 2.73 -10.51
N VAL A 201 -1.45 3.14 -11.78
CA VAL A 201 -0.16 3.42 -12.43
C VAL A 201 0.60 4.48 -11.65
N TYR A 202 -0.03 5.62 -11.35
CA TYR A 202 0.58 6.70 -10.59
C TYR A 202 1.10 6.21 -9.24
N PHE A 203 0.30 5.46 -8.48
CA PHE A 203 0.73 4.91 -7.20
C PHE A 203 1.91 3.94 -7.37
N LEU A 204 1.83 3.01 -8.31
CA LEU A 204 2.89 2.00 -8.56
C LEU A 204 4.20 2.63 -9.03
N MET A 205 4.16 3.76 -9.73
CA MET A 205 5.35 4.52 -10.13
C MET A 205 6.03 5.23 -8.95
N ASN A 206 5.31 5.47 -7.85
CA ASN A 206 5.80 6.22 -6.69
C ASN A 206 6.03 5.34 -5.44
N ILE A 207 5.75 4.03 -5.52
CA ILE A 207 6.12 3.12 -4.42
C ILE A 207 7.59 2.75 -4.50
N HIS A 208 8.21 2.68 -3.33
CA HIS A 208 9.56 2.16 -3.19
C HIS A 208 9.48 0.83 -2.44
N VAL A 209 10.26 -0.14 -2.90
CA VAL A 209 10.39 -1.45 -2.24
C VAL A 209 11.56 -1.48 -1.26
N LEU A 210 12.54 -0.59 -1.41
CA LEU A 210 13.72 -0.55 -0.54
C LEU A 210 13.33 -0.08 0.88
N PRO A 211 13.99 -0.62 1.92
CA PRO A 211 13.78 -0.20 3.29
C PRO A 211 14.02 1.30 3.47
N ARG A 212 13.13 1.95 4.23
CA ARG A 212 13.26 3.36 4.64
C ARG A 212 12.48 3.60 5.92
N THR A 213 12.89 4.61 6.67
CA THR A 213 12.23 5.03 7.91
C THR A 213 11.51 6.36 7.68
N ILE A 214 10.24 6.43 8.10
CA ILE A 214 9.46 7.67 8.11
C ILE A 214 9.21 8.01 9.58
N TYR A 215 9.72 9.15 10.03
CA TYR A 215 9.48 9.67 11.37
C TYR A 215 8.27 10.59 11.33
N LEU A 216 7.29 10.36 12.21
CA LEU A 216 6.12 11.21 12.35
C LEU A 216 6.07 11.72 13.79
N THR A 217 5.98 13.04 13.93
CA THR A 217 5.74 13.66 15.22
C THR A 217 4.86 14.90 15.06
N MET A 218 4.17 15.26 16.15
CA MET A 218 3.43 16.51 16.22
C MET A 218 4.40 17.67 16.44
N HIS A 219 3.90 18.90 16.25
CA HIS A 219 4.58 20.08 16.75
C HIS A 219 4.73 20.00 18.28
N GLY A 220 5.72 20.71 18.84
CA GLY A 220 5.83 20.90 20.28
C GLY A 220 4.55 21.53 20.86
N GLU A 221 4.32 21.32 22.15
CA GLU A 221 3.17 21.91 22.85
C GLU A 221 3.10 23.43 22.60
N SER A 222 1.92 23.91 22.20
CA SER A 222 1.66 25.33 21.96
C SER A 222 0.85 25.96 23.09
N GLU A 223 0.85 27.29 23.19
CA GLU A 223 0.07 28.02 24.20
C GLU A 223 -1.44 27.68 24.16
N MET A 224 -1.99 27.47 22.96
CA MET A 224 -3.38 27.00 22.84
C MET A 224 -3.58 25.58 23.35
N ASN A 225 -2.59 24.70 23.26
CA ASN A 225 -2.69 23.36 23.85
C ASN A 225 -2.73 23.42 25.38
N VAL A 226 -1.89 24.29 25.98
CA VAL A 226 -1.91 24.52 27.44
C VAL A 226 -3.29 25.00 27.89
N GLN A 227 -3.92 25.87 27.10
CA GLN A 227 -5.26 26.39 27.37
C GLN A 227 -6.41 25.44 26.93
N GLN A 228 -6.08 24.27 26.37
CA GLN A 228 -7.04 23.31 25.79
C GLN A 228 -7.98 23.94 24.74
N ARG A 229 -7.48 24.94 24.01
CA ARG A 229 -8.21 25.60 22.94
C ARG A 229 -7.98 24.87 21.62
N ILE A 230 -9.07 24.68 20.89
CA ILE A 230 -9.06 24.20 19.52
C ILE A 230 -8.47 25.31 18.67
N GLY A 231 -7.56 24.95 17.78
CA GLY A 231 -7.20 25.81 16.69
C GLY A 231 -5.75 25.71 16.33
N ARG A 232 -5.38 26.60 15.41
CA ARG A 232 -4.16 26.47 14.64
C ARG A 232 -3.43 27.79 14.67
N ASN A 233 -2.13 27.75 14.91
CA ASN A 233 -1.22 28.89 14.90
C ASN A 233 -1.13 29.68 16.22
N SER A 234 -0.57 29.04 17.26
CA SER A 234 -0.08 29.75 18.45
C SER A 234 1.40 29.46 18.73
N PRO A 235 2.12 30.35 19.44
CA PRO A 235 3.52 30.11 19.79
C PRO A 235 3.70 28.82 20.60
N LEU A 236 4.91 28.26 20.55
CA LEU A 236 5.29 27.14 21.41
C LEU A 236 5.35 27.57 22.89
N SER A 237 4.84 26.70 23.76
CA SER A 237 4.98 26.80 25.21
C SER A 237 6.44 26.59 25.64
N PRO A 238 6.82 26.90 26.89
CA PRO A 238 8.15 26.54 27.41
C PRO A 238 8.47 25.05 27.25
N THR A 239 7.48 24.17 27.47
CA THR A 239 7.60 22.72 27.26
C THR A 239 7.77 22.38 25.78
N GLY A 240 7.01 23.03 24.88
CA GLY A 240 7.15 22.85 23.44
C GLY A 240 8.52 23.26 22.89
N LYS A 241 9.11 24.32 23.46
CA LYS A 241 10.49 24.73 23.14
C LYS A 241 11.51 23.70 23.63
N ALA A 242 11.36 23.19 24.85
CA ALA A 242 12.21 22.12 25.36
C ALA A 242 12.11 20.84 24.51
N TYR A 243 10.89 20.49 24.05
CA TYR A 243 10.69 19.40 23.10
C TYR A 243 11.39 19.64 21.76
N THR A 244 11.36 20.87 21.25
CA THR A 244 12.07 21.25 20.01
C THR A 244 13.57 21.01 20.11
N ASP A 245 14.18 21.37 21.25
CA ASP A 245 15.59 21.09 21.53
C ASP A 245 15.88 19.59 21.61
N ALA A 246 15.05 18.84 22.34
CA ALA A 246 15.19 17.40 22.46
C ALA A 246 15.02 16.67 21.11
N LEU A 247 14.09 17.12 20.27
CA LEU A 247 13.85 16.56 18.94
C LEU A 247 15.05 16.80 18.02
N ALA A 248 15.59 18.03 18.00
CA ALA A 248 16.78 18.35 17.22
C ALA A 248 17.99 17.51 17.65
N GLN A 249 18.18 17.34 18.97
CA GLN A 249 19.24 16.49 19.51
C GLN A 249 19.03 15.03 19.15
N TYR A 250 17.80 14.52 19.26
CA TYR A 250 17.45 13.15 18.87
C TYR A 250 17.80 12.90 17.40
N ILE A 251 17.33 13.75 16.50
CA ILE A 251 17.56 13.61 15.05
C ILE A 251 19.06 13.72 14.71
N ALA A 252 19.80 14.60 15.38
CA ALA A 252 21.25 14.69 15.21
C ALA A 252 21.97 13.39 15.64
N ASN A 253 21.53 12.78 16.74
CA ASN A 253 22.11 11.54 17.24
C ASN A 253 21.80 10.32 16.35
N GLU A 254 20.63 10.31 15.70
CA GLU A 254 20.25 9.24 14.76
C GLU A 254 21.12 9.25 13.49
N ASN A 255 21.81 10.36 13.18
CA ASN A 255 22.69 10.51 12.03
C ASN A 255 22.06 10.04 10.71
N ILE A 256 20.83 10.49 10.47
CA ILE A 256 20.00 10.05 9.34
C ILE A 256 20.55 10.66 8.05
N LYS A 257 21.05 9.82 7.16
CA LYS A 257 21.52 10.23 5.83
C LYS A 257 20.35 10.72 4.97
N ASP A 258 20.56 11.80 4.22
CA ASP A 258 19.62 12.36 3.25
C ASP A 258 18.23 12.70 3.86
N LEU A 259 18.22 13.12 5.13
CA LEU A 259 16.99 13.53 5.82
C LEU A 259 16.35 14.76 5.14
N ILE A 260 15.04 14.70 4.93
CA ILE A 260 14.21 15.84 4.53
C ILE A 260 13.14 16.02 5.60
N VAL A 261 12.96 17.26 6.06
CA VAL A 261 11.98 17.61 7.10
C VAL A 261 10.77 18.27 6.44
N TRP A 262 9.58 17.74 6.67
CA TRP A 262 8.33 18.35 6.22
C TRP A 262 7.57 18.94 7.40
N THR A 263 7.12 20.19 7.27
CA THR A 263 6.25 20.84 8.24
C THR A 263 4.95 21.27 7.59
N SER A 264 3.93 21.54 8.41
CA SER A 264 2.80 22.36 7.95
C SER A 264 3.24 23.82 7.79
N GLN A 265 2.32 24.68 7.35
CA GLN A 265 2.54 26.13 7.29
C GLN A 265 2.20 26.85 8.61
N MET A 266 2.00 26.10 9.70
CA MET A 266 1.65 26.68 11.01
C MET A 266 2.91 27.00 11.81
N GLN A 267 2.92 28.14 12.50
CA GLN A 267 4.09 28.63 13.24
C GLN A 267 4.65 27.58 14.20
N GLN A 268 3.79 26.93 14.99
CA GLN A 268 4.18 25.85 15.90
C GLN A 268 4.94 24.70 15.23
N ALA A 269 4.56 24.29 14.01
CA ALA A 269 5.23 23.22 13.29
C ALA A 269 6.57 23.69 12.71
N ILE A 270 6.61 24.91 12.18
CA ILE A 270 7.82 25.55 11.66
C ILE A 270 8.85 25.72 12.78
N ASP A 271 8.43 26.25 13.94
CA ASP A 271 9.29 26.45 15.10
C ASP A 271 9.86 25.14 15.65
N THR A 272 9.04 24.07 15.64
CA THR A 272 9.47 22.73 16.07
C THR A 272 10.54 22.14 15.14
N GLY A 273 10.45 22.39 13.83
CA GLY A 273 11.43 21.94 12.85
C GLY A 273 12.70 22.81 12.80
N ALA A 274 12.64 24.06 13.27
CA ALA A 274 13.65 25.08 13.02
C ALA A 274 15.08 24.72 13.47
N LYS A 275 15.23 23.89 14.50
CA LYS A 275 16.54 23.47 15.03
C LYS A 275 17.10 22.20 14.38
N ILE A 276 16.35 21.54 13.49
CA ILE A 276 16.81 20.34 12.79
C ILE A 276 17.66 20.76 11.59
N ASN A 277 18.91 20.33 11.56
CA ASN A 277 19.86 20.60 10.47
C ASN A 277 19.61 19.68 9.26
N ALA A 278 18.55 19.94 8.51
CA ALA A 278 18.21 19.25 7.27
C ALA A 278 17.38 20.17 6.35
N PRO A 279 17.35 19.93 5.03
CA PRO A 279 16.43 20.62 4.13
C PRO A 279 14.98 20.54 4.63
N GLN A 280 14.28 21.67 4.64
CA GLN A 280 12.92 21.78 5.14
C GLN A 280 11.95 22.21 4.03
N GLU A 281 10.79 21.57 3.97
CA GLU A 281 9.71 21.92 3.05
C GLU A 281 8.40 22.13 3.81
N GLN A 282 7.68 23.19 3.48
CA GLN A 282 6.41 23.53 4.11
C GLN A 282 5.25 23.15 3.21
N TRP A 283 4.35 22.30 3.72
CA TRP A 283 3.24 21.76 2.96
C TRP A 283 1.92 22.24 3.56
N LYS A 284 1.15 23.03 2.79
CA LYS A 284 -0.21 23.45 3.18
C LYS A 284 -1.11 22.24 3.47
N ALA A 285 -0.92 21.13 2.77
CA ALA A 285 -1.66 19.89 2.98
C ALA A 285 -1.42 19.23 4.35
N LEU A 286 -0.34 19.60 5.06
CA LEU A 286 -0.04 19.14 6.42
C LEU A 286 -0.65 20.06 7.51
N ASN A 287 -1.35 21.12 7.13
CA ASN A 287 -2.07 21.97 8.09
C ASN A 287 -3.09 21.14 8.89
N GLY A 288 -3.19 21.36 10.19
CA GLY A 288 -4.23 20.76 11.01
C GLY A 288 -5.65 21.11 10.52
N ILE A 289 -6.64 20.34 11.00
CA ILE A 289 -8.06 20.48 10.62
C ILE A 289 -8.64 21.86 10.90
N HIS A 290 -9.35 22.43 9.92
CA HIS A 290 -10.08 23.68 10.07
C HIS A 290 -11.33 23.52 10.94
N ALA A 291 -11.28 24.05 12.16
CA ALA A 291 -12.39 23.98 13.10
C ALA A 291 -13.47 25.05 12.84
N GLY A 292 -13.26 25.92 11.85
CA GLY A 292 -14.26 26.88 11.40
C GLY A 292 -14.59 27.88 12.50
N ILE A 293 -15.88 28.04 12.80
CA ILE A 293 -16.33 28.93 13.88
C ILE A 293 -15.89 28.48 15.28
N PHE A 294 -15.33 27.27 15.45
CA PHE A 294 -14.83 26.78 16.73
C PHE A 294 -13.34 27.02 16.97
N GLU A 295 -12.64 27.68 16.03
CA GLU A 295 -11.26 28.13 16.24
C GLU A 295 -11.17 29.06 17.46
N GLY A 296 -10.19 28.81 18.33
CA GLY A 296 -10.00 29.52 19.58
C GLY A 296 -10.85 29.02 20.75
N LEU A 297 -11.87 28.20 20.54
CA LEU A 297 -12.74 27.72 21.62
C LEU A 297 -12.17 26.50 22.33
N THR A 298 -12.45 26.35 23.63
CA THR A 298 -12.27 25.07 24.32
C THR A 298 -13.38 24.09 23.96
N TYR A 299 -13.16 22.79 24.15
CA TYR A 299 -14.23 21.80 23.94
C TYR A 299 -15.44 22.03 24.86
N GLN A 300 -15.22 22.57 26.07
CA GLN A 300 -16.30 22.93 26.99
C GLN A 300 -17.14 24.09 26.42
N GLU A 301 -16.49 25.16 25.95
CA GLU A 301 -17.20 26.27 25.32
C GLU A 301 -18.00 25.83 24.09
N VAL A 302 -17.48 24.87 23.30
CA VAL A 302 -18.21 24.28 22.17
C VAL A 302 -19.43 23.50 22.66
N ALA A 303 -19.30 22.68 23.70
CA ALA A 303 -20.42 21.90 24.23
C ALA A 303 -21.53 22.80 24.81
N GLU A 304 -21.17 23.91 25.44
CA GLU A 304 -22.11 24.86 26.03
C GLU A 304 -22.80 25.75 24.97
N ARG A 305 -22.03 26.26 24.01
CA ARG A 305 -22.55 27.21 22.99
C ARG A 305 -23.16 26.52 21.76
N TYR A 306 -22.68 25.32 21.42
CA TYR A 306 -23.07 24.56 20.23
C TYR A 306 -23.33 23.08 20.57
N PRO A 307 -24.31 22.76 21.45
CA PRO A 307 -24.54 21.41 21.95
C PRO A 307 -24.93 20.42 20.84
N GLU A 308 -25.68 20.87 19.84
CA GLU A 308 -26.07 20.04 18.70
C GLU A 308 -24.87 19.63 17.85
N ASP A 309 -23.98 20.57 17.54
CA ASP A 309 -22.73 20.33 16.81
C ASP A 309 -21.78 19.42 17.59
N PHE A 310 -21.64 19.64 18.90
CA PHE A 310 -20.83 18.79 19.76
C PHE A 310 -21.34 17.34 19.74
N ALA A 311 -22.66 17.14 19.84
CA ALA A 311 -23.28 15.82 19.74
C ALA A 311 -23.13 15.22 18.33
N ALA A 312 -23.32 16.00 17.27
CA ALA A 312 -23.18 15.54 15.89
C ALA A 312 -21.76 15.07 15.59
N ARG A 313 -20.75 15.82 16.03
CA ARG A 313 -19.35 15.43 15.92
C ARG A 313 -19.04 14.15 16.69
N ASN A 314 -19.59 13.97 17.88
CA ASN A 314 -19.38 12.74 18.66
C ASN A 314 -20.04 11.52 17.99
N ARG A 315 -21.20 11.69 17.35
CA ARG A 315 -21.85 10.62 16.58
C ARG A 315 -21.05 10.21 15.34
N SER A 316 -20.42 11.15 14.65
CA SER A 316 -19.73 10.87 13.38
C SER A 316 -18.47 11.71 13.19
N LYS A 317 -17.46 11.50 14.05
CA LYS A 317 -16.22 12.32 14.06
C LYS A 317 -15.49 12.35 12.71
N TYR A 318 -15.56 11.26 11.95
CA TYR A 318 -14.88 11.16 10.65
C TYR A 318 -15.57 11.99 9.55
N TYR A 319 -16.90 11.97 9.50
CA TYR A 319 -17.69 12.64 8.45
C TYR A 319 -18.24 14.01 8.86
N TYR A 320 -18.23 14.34 10.15
CA TYR A 320 -18.68 15.63 10.65
C TYR A 320 -17.79 16.74 10.09
N GLN A 321 -18.43 17.71 9.45
CA GLN A 321 -17.80 18.92 8.94
C GLN A 321 -18.03 20.06 9.93
N TYR A 322 -16.96 20.69 10.39
CA TYR A 322 -17.07 21.89 11.19
C TYR A 322 -17.76 23.01 10.40
N PRO A 323 -18.67 23.81 11.01
CA PRO A 323 -19.30 24.94 10.32
C PRO A 323 -18.25 25.97 9.88
N GLY A 324 -18.17 26.23 8.57
CA GLY A 324 -17.10 27.06 7.99
C GLY A 324 -15.71 26.41 8.04
N GLY A 325 -15.63 25.10 8.22
CA GLY A 325 -14.39 24.34 8.35
C GLY A 325 -14.41 23.02 7.58
N GLU A 326 -13.58 22.08 8.05
CA GLU A 326 -13.28 20.83 7.37
C GLU A 326 -13.85 19.62 8.14
N ALA A 327 -13.92 18.47 7.46
CA ALA A 327 -14.17 17.17 8.06
C ALA A 327 -12.90 16.33 7.99
N SER A 328 -12.75 15.35 8.90
CA SER A 328 -11.59 14.44 8.87
C SER A 328 -11.50 13.67 7.54
N CYS A 329 -12.64 13.35 6.92
CA CYS A 329 -12.67 12.70 5.62
C CYS A 329 -12.10 13.55 4.47
N HIS A 330 -12.08 14.88 4.57
CA HIS A 330 -11.48 15.76 3.55
C HIS A 330 -9.97 15.55 3.42
N PHE A 331 -9.28 15.21 4.53
CA PHE A 331 -7.84 14.92 4.57
C PHE A 331 -7.46 13.65 3.80
N VAL A 332 -8.43 12.74 3.63
CA VAL A 332 -8.27 11.49 2.89
C VAL A 332 -8.75 11.65 1.44
N LEU A 333 -9.78 12.46 1.23
CA LEU A 333 -10.48 12.63 -0.03
C LEU A 333 -9.96 13.77 -0.91
N PHE A 334 -8.80 14.36 -0.60
CA PHE A 334 -8.11 15.33 -1.48
C PHE A 334 -7.92 14.85 -2.92
N HIS A 335 -8.13 13.55 -3.19
CA HIS A 335 -8.06 12.97 -4.51
C HIS A 335 -9.42 12.59 -5.12
N ARG A 336 -10.60 12.89 -4.56
CA ARG A 336 -11.87 12.52 -5.22
C ARG A 336 -12.32 13.50 -6.33
N HIS A 337 -11.83 14.74 -6.33
CA HIS A 337 -12.31 15.80 -7.23
C HIS A 337 -11.23 16.45 -8.12
N ALA A 338 -10.10 15.78 -8.31
CA ALA A 338 -9.12 16.13 -9.34
C ALA A 338 -9.15 15.10 -10.48
#